data_AF-A0A164M6Z6-F1
#
_entry.id   AF-A0A164M6Z6-F1
#
_cell.length_a   1.000
_cell.length_b   1.000
_cell.length_c   1.000
_cell.angle_alpha   90.00
_cell.angle_beta   90.00
_cell.angle_gamma   90.00
#
_symmetry.space_group_name_H-M   'P 1'
#
loop_
_entity.id
_entity.type
_entity.pdbx_description
1 polymer ?
#
loop_
_entity_poly.entity_id
_entity_poly.type
_entity_poly.pdbx_seq_one_letter_code
_entity_poly.pdbx_strand_id
1 'polypeptide(L)'
;MHEADKHPETPVEGPPATRGVRDVGWVIGVGLAPPLLLALTTPAVVILGSRDGLIPAVLSNWNLYAVFGLVIFAPIMVVSCIGALVMISRFRVGRWISTAGNVATAVSMAILVYAGTADLVVRPADPDPDSWVSALTPVGTILFVVPYVALLAANLYVIRRLWRQ
;
A
#
# COMPACT_ATOMS: atom_id res chain seq x y z
N MET A 1 42.65 42.13 21.21
CA MET A 1 42.22 40.73 21.12
C MET A 1 40.76 40.67 21.53
N HIS A 2 39.87 40.42 20.57
CA HIS A 2 38.43 40.57 20.72
C HIS A 2 37.85 39.27 21.30
N GLU A 3 36.98 39.38 22.30
CA GLU A 3 36.40 38.27 23.08
C GLU A 3 35.45 37.35 22.27
N ALA A 4 35.17 37.70 21.02
CA ALA A 4 34.23 37.02 20.13
C ALA A 4 34.77 35.71 19.51
N ASP A 5 36.06 35.38 19.65
CA ASP A 5 36.67 34.19 19.02
C ASP A 5 36.60 32.89 19.86
N LYS A 6 35.94 32.90 21.04
CA LYS A 6 35.97 31.74 21.96
C LYS A 6 34.97 30.63 21.65
N HIS A 7 34.02 30.83 20.75
CA HIS A 7 32.98 29.84 20.46
C HIS A 7 32.79 29.68 18.95
N PRO A 8 33.56 28.82 18.28
CA PRO A 8 33.21 28.39 16.94
C PRO A 8 31.87 27.66 17.03
N GLU A 9 30.82 28.24 16.45
CA GLU A 9 29.54 27.58 16.27
C GLU A 9 29.80 26.28 15.49
N THR A 10 29.71 25.14 16.17
CA THR A 10 29.76 23.83 15.52
C THR A 10 28.57 23.78 14.57
N PRO A 11 28.76 23.60 13.25
CA PRO A 11 27.66 23.38 12.35
C PRO A 11 27.00 22.08 12.80
N VAL A 12 25.76 22.18 13.31
CA VAL A 12 24.93 21.01 13.52
C VAL A 12 24.65 20.48 12.12
N GLU A 13 25.44 19.50 11.67
CA GLU A 13 25.18 18.71 10.47
C GLU A 13 23.86 17.97 10.69
N GLY A 14 22.74 18.65 10.41
CA GLY A 14 21.47 18.01 10.20
C GLY A 14 21.61 17.00 9.06
N PRO A 15 20.98 15.82 9.16
CA PRO A 15 21.02 14.84 8.07
C PRO A 15 20.60 15.50 6.76
N PRO A 16 21.26 15.19 5.62
CA PRO A 16 21.08 15.93 4.39
C PRO A 16 19.61 15.89 3.96
N ALA A 17 19.02 17.08 3.81
CA ALA A 17 17.61 17.30 3.47
C ALA A 17 17.14 16.50 2.24
N THR A 18 18.06 16.12 1.35
CA THR A 18 17.81 15.30 0.16
C THR A 18 17.36 13.88 0.46
N ARG A 19 17.67 13.32 1.63
CA ARG A 19 17.26 11.96 2.02
C ARG A 19 15.80 11.92 2.50
N GLY A 20 15.39 12.87 3.34
CA GLY A 20 14.00 12.97 3.82
C GLY A 20 12.99 13.13 2.68
N VAL A 21 13.32 13.89 1.64
CA VAL A 21 12.45 14.06 0.45
C VAL A 21 12.20 12.74 -0.27
N ARG A 22 13.22 11.86 -0.39
CA ARG A 22 13.05 10.55 -1.01
C ARG A 22 12.14 9.64 -0.21
N ASP A 23 12.19 9.70 1.11
CA ASP A 23 11.37 8.85 1.98
C ASP A 23 9.91 9.28 1.97
N VAL A 24 9.67 10.59 1.97
CA VAL A 24 8.33 11.16 1.72
C VAL A 24 7.78 10.69 0.39
N GLY A 25 8.59 10.74 -0.67
CA GLY A 25 8.21 10.23 -2.00
C GLY A 25 7.85 8.75 -2.00
N TRP A 26 8.61 7.91 -1.28
CA TRP A 26 8.31 6.48 -1.15
C TRP A 26 7.00 6.22 -0.39
N VAL A 27 6.77 6.92 0.73
CA VAL A 27 5.54 6.76 1.52
C VAL A 27 4.31 7.16 0.69
N ILE A 28 4.38 8.29 -0.02
CA ILE A 28 3.28 8.75 -0.88
C ILE A 28 3.09 7.80 -2.05
N GLY A 29 4.16 7.38 -2.73
CA GLY A 29 4.08 6.49 -3.88
C GLY A 29 3.46 5.13 -3.54
N VAL A 30 3.89 4.51 -2.44
CA VAL A 30 3.30 3.24 -1.96
C VAL A 30 1.88 3.45 -1.44
N GLY A 31 1.64 4.56 -0.74
CA GLY A 31 0.32 4.94 -0.25
C GLY A 31 -0.70 5.09 -1.38
N LEU A 32 -0.33 5.70 -2.51
CA LEU A 32 -1.22 5.91 -3.66
C LEU A 32 -1.35 4.69 -4.59
N ALA A 33 -0.58 3.62 -4.36
CA ALA A 33 -0.58 2.47 -5.26
C ALA A 33 -1.94 1.75 -5.36
N PRO A 34 -2.71 1.52 -4.28
CA PRO A 34 -4.04 0.91 -4.36
C PRO A 34 -5.05 1.68 -5.24
N PRO A 35 -5.28 3.00 -5.08
CA PRO A 35 -6.20 3.73 -5.94
C PRO A 35 -5.68 3.86 -7.38
N LEU A 36 -4.37 3.90 -7.59
CA LEU A 36 -3.80 3.87 -8.95
C LEU A 36 -4.07 2.53 -9.63
N LEU A 37 -3.90 1.40 -8.92
CA LEU A 37 -4.23 0.08 -9.45
C LEU A 37 -5.72 -0.03 -9.78
N LEU A 38 -6.60 0.48 -8.92
CA LEU A 38 -8.03 0.55 -9.19
C LEU A 38 -8.29 1.36 -10.47
N ALA A 39 -7.81 2.60 -10.54
CA ALA A 39 -8.02 3.48 -11.69
C ALA A 39 -7.50 2.89 -13.01
N LEU A 40 -6.39 2.15 -12.98
CA LEU A 40 -5.83 1.49 -14.16
C LEU A 40 -6.62 0.23 -14.57
N THR A 41 -7.23 -0.48 -13.62
CA THR A 41 -7.91 -1.75 -13.89
C THR A 41 -9.39 -1.57 -14.22
N THR A 42 -10.04 -0.50 -13.75
CA THR A 42 -11.45 -0.21 -14.03
C THR A 42 -11.76 -0.12 -15.53
N PRO A 43 -10.99 0.59 -16.38
CA PRO A 43 -11.24 0.62 -17.83
C PRO A 43 -11.13 -0.76 -18.46
N ALA A 44 -10.17 -1.58 -18.01
CA ALA A 44 -10.00 -2.95 -18.49
C ALA A 44 -11.21 -3.82 -18.15
N VAL A 45 -11.79 -3.69 -16.94
CA VAL A 45 -13.04 -4.36 -16.56
C VAL A 45 -14.20 -3.88 -17.45
N VAL A 46 -14.33 -2.59 -17.72
CA VAL A 46 -15.42 -2.07 -18.58
C VAL A 46 -15.32 -2.63 -20.01
N ILE A 47 -14.12 -2.75 -20.56
CA ILE A 47 -13.89 -3.26 -21.92
C ILE A 47 -14.07 -4.78 -22.00
N LEU A 48 -13.68 -5.52 -20.94
CA LEU A 48 -13.61 -6.99 -20.95
C LEU A 48 -14.75 -7.67 -20.18
N GLY A 49 -15.55 -6.94 -19.41
CA GLY A 49 -16.46 -7.48 -18.39
C GLY A 49 -17.61 -8.34 -18.89
N SER A 50 -17.90 -8.32 -20.20
CA SER A 50 -18.88 -9.20 -20.84
C SER A 50 -18.29 -10.49 -21.41
N ARG A 51 -16.97 -10.70 -21.29
CA ARG A 51 -16.30 -11.89 -21.81
C ARG A 51 -16.06 -12.90 -20.70
N ASP A 52 -16.42 -14.15 -20.97
CA ASP A 52 -16.02 -15.27 -20.13
C ASP A 52 -14.51 -15.49 -20.25
N GLY A 53 -13.84 -15.59 -19.11
CA GLY A 53 -12.41 -15.88 -19.08
C GLY A 53 -11.73 -15.55 -17.76
N LEU A 54 -10.50 -16.04 -17.63
CA LEU A 54 -9.67 -15.88 -16.45
C LEU A 54 -9.38 -14.41 -16.10
N ILE A 55 -8.92 -13.63 -17.09
CA ILE A 55 -8.49 -12.24 -16.87
C ILE A 55 -9.67 -11.32 -16.48
N PRO A 56 -10.82 -11.34 -17.18
CA PRO A 56 -12.00 -10.56 -16.76
C PRO A 56 -12.44 -10.88 -15.32
N ALA A 57 -12.47 -12.16 -14.93
CA ALA A 57 -12.83 -12.58 -13.58
C ALA A 57 -11.86 -12.04 -12.51
N VAL A 58 -10.55 -12.15 -12.75
CA VAL A 58 -9.52 -11.62 -11.83
C VAL A 58 -9.61 -10.10 -11.70
N LEU A 59 -9.74 -9.38 -12.82
CA LEU A 59 -9.87 -7.93 -12.82
C LEU A 59 -11.14 -7.45 -12.12
N SER A 60 -12.26 -8.16 -12.32
CA SER A 60 -13.53 -7.87 -11.66
C SER A 60 -13.39 -8.02 -10.14
N ASN A 61 -12.82 -9.14 -9.67
CA ASN A 61 -12.54 -9.34 -8.25
C ASN A 61 -11.61 -8.24 -7.70
N TRP A 62 -10.51 -7.91 -8.38
CA TRP A 62 -9.65 -6.80 -7.95
C TRP A 62 -10.41 -5.49 -7.77
N ASN A 63 -11.24 -5.11 -8.73
CA ASN A 63 -12.03 -3.88 -8.66
C ASN A 63 -13.04 -3.93 -7.53
N LEU A 64 -13.74 -5.04 -7.35
CA LEU A 64 -14.71 -5.23 -6.27
C LEU A 64 -14.05 -5.05 -4.90
N TYR A 65 -12.96 -5.78 -4.63
CA TYR A 65 -12.22 -5.65 -3.36
C TYR A 65 -11.60 -4.26 -3.19
N ALA A 66 -11.12 -3.63 -4.26
CA ALA A 66 -10.54 -2.29 -4.18
C ALA A 66 -11.61 -1.21 -3.91
N VAL A 67 -12.80 -1.31 -4.50
CA VAL A 67 -13.92 -0.37 -4.28
C VAL A 67 -14.42 -0.49 -2.84
N PHE A 68 -14.74 -1.70 -2.37
CA PHE A 68 -15.19 -1.88 -0.98
C PHE A 68 -14.07 -1.61 0.03
N GLY A 69 -12.86 -2.04 -0.30
CA GLY A 69 -11.68 -1.79 0.52
C GLY A 69 -11.31 -0.31 0.64
N LEU A 70 -11.75 0.55 -0.30
CA LEU A 70 -11.43 1.97 -0.30
C LEU A 70 -11.92 2.68 0.97
N VAL A 71 -13.02 2.20 1.57
CA VAL A 71 -13.54 2.70 2.86
C VAL A 71 -12.51 2.56 3.98
N ILE A 72 -11.69 1.50 3.94
CA ILE A 72 -10.64 1.20 4.91
C ILE A 72 -9.31 1.80 4.45
N PHE A 73 -8.96 1.64 3.17
CA PHE A 73 -7.68 2.09 2.64
C PHE A 73 -7.58 3.61 2.58
N ALA A 74 -8.63 4.34 2.21
CA ALA A 74 -8.61 5.80 2.11
C ALA A 74 -8.15 6.49 3.41
N PRO A 75 -8.74 6.23 4.59
CA PRO A 75 -8.27 6.87 5.82
C PRO A 75 -6.83 6.46 6.17
N ILE A 76 -6.44 5.20 5.94
CA ILE A 76 -5.06 4.74 6.19
C ILE A 76 -4.06 5.46 5.27
N MET A 77 -4.39 5.62 3.99
CA MET A 77 -3.59 6.36 3.02
C MET A 77 -3.46 7.82 3.44
N VAL A 78 -4.57 8.47 3.83
CA VAL A 78 -4.56 9.86 4.30
C VAL A 78 -3.64 10.02 5.52
N VAL A 79 -3.75 9.14 6.52
CA VAL A 79 -2.87 9.15 7.70
C VAL A 79 -1.39 8.96 7.30
N SER A 80 -1.12 8.01 6.40
CA SER A 80 0.24 7.73 5.92
C SER A 80 0.87 8.93 5.21
N CYS A 81 0.09 9.58 4.33
CA CYS A 81 0.50 10.77 3.57
C CYS A 81 0.65 11.99 4.47
N ILE A 82 -0.26 12.21 5.43
CA ILE A 82 -0.10 13.27 6.45
C ILE A 82 1.19 13.04 7.23
N GLY A 83 1.45 11.81 7.67
CA GLY A 83 2.70 11.46 8.34
C GLY A 83 3.93 11.81 7.49
N ALA A 84 3.87 11.56 6.17
CA ALA A 84 4.95 11.87 5.24
C ALA A 84 5.18 13.38 5.14
N LEU A 85 4.11 14.17 5.02
CA LEU A 85 4.21 15.63 5.01
C LEU A 85 4.75 16.18 6.33
N VAL A 86 4.35 15.60 7.46
CA VAL A 86 4.88 15.97 8.79
C VAL A 86 6.36 15.66 8.92
N MET A 87 6.91 14.67 8.20
CA MET A 87 8.35 14.39 8.23
C MET A 87 9.21 15.56 7.74
N ILE A 88 8.65 16.45 6.90
CA ILE A 88 9.37 17.62 6.38
C ILE A 88 9.76 18.57 7.51
N SER A 89 8.91 18.74 8.53
CA SER A 89 9.15 19.65 9.66
C SER A 89 9.54 18.93 10.95
N ARG A 90 9.00 17.73 11.20
CA ARG A 90 9.23 16.94 12.41
C ARG A 90 9.42 15.46 12.07
N PHE A 91 10.62 15.13 11.60
CA PHE A 91 10.97 13.80 11.12
C PHE A 91 10.54 12.67 12.06
N ARG A 92 10.87 12.75 13.36
CA ARG A 92 10.55 11.68 14.32
C ARG A 92 9.05 11.42 14.46
N VAL A 93 8.24 12.48 14.49
CA VAL A 93 6.77 12.38 14.63
C VAL A 93 6.15 11.87 13.34
N GLY A 94 6.53 12.45 12.20
CA GLY A 94 6.04 12.01 10.89
C GLY A 94 6.39 10.54 10.62
N ARG A 95 7.61 10.11 11.00
CA ARG A 95 8.04 8.71 10.91
C ARG A 95 7.11 7.74 11.63
N TRP A 96 6.74 8.04 12.87
CA TRP A 96 5.83 7.18 13.65
C TRP A 96 4.44 7.12 13.02
N ILE A 97 3.89 8.27 12.61
CA ILE A 97 2.57 8.35 11.97
C ILE A 97 2.55 7.56 10.66
N SER A 98 3.54 7.75 9.77
CA SER A 98 3.64 7.00 8.52
C SER A 98 3.89 5.52 8.76
N THR A 99 4.66 5.14 9.78
CA THR A 99 4.85 3.72 10.14
C THR A 99 3.52 3.08 10.52
N ALA A 100 2.72 3.74 11.38
CA ALA A 100 1.42 3.21 11.80
C ALA A 100 0.49 3.00 10.59
N GLY A 101 0.45 3.97 9.67
CA GLY A 101 -0.32 3.83 8.44
C GLY A 101 0.18 2.70 7.52
N ASN A 102 1.49 2.57 7.30
CA ASN A 102 2.05 1.48 6.49
C ASN A 102 1.84 0.10 7.14
N VAL A 103 1.87 0.00 8.48
CA VAL A 103 1.56 -1.24 9.20
C VAL A 103 0.09 -1.61 9.03
N ALA A 104 -0.82 -0.66 9.17
CA ALA A 104 -2.24 -0.90 8.95
C ALA A 104 -2.50 -1.38 7.51
N THR A 105 -1.90 -0.73 6.50
CA THR A 105 -1.97 -1.17 5.11
C THR A 105 -1.41 -2.58 4.93
N ALA A 106 -0.25 -2.89 5.51
CA ALA A 106 0.35 -4.22 5.43
C ALA A 106 -0.57 -5.30 6.02
N VAL A 107 -1.19 -5.04 7.17
CA VAL A 107 -2.17 -5.96 7.78
C VAL A 107 -3.36 -6.18 6.85
N SER A 108 -3.94 -5.11 6.29
CA SER A 108 -5.05 -5.23 5.34
C SER A 108 -4.67 -6.03 4.09
N MET A 109 -3.47 -5.82 3.53
CA MET A 109 -2.99 -6.62 2.39
C MET A 109 -2.80 -8.09 2.78
N ALA A 110 -2.27 -8.37 3.96
CA ALA A 110 -2.12 -9.74 4.45
C ALA A 110 -3.47 -10.45 4.63
N ILE A 111 -4.50 -9.73 5.09
CA ILE A 111 -5.88 -10.26 5.17
C ILE A 111 -6.40 -10.63 3.78
N LEU A 112 -6.22 -9.77 2.77
CA LEU A 112 -6.65 -10.05 1.40
C LEU A 112 -5.89 -11.23 0.78
N VAL A 113 -4.59 -11.33 1.03
CA VAL A 113 -3.77 -12.47 0.62
C VAL A 113 -4.30 -13.75 1.26
N TYR A 114 -4.55 -13.74 2.58
CA TYR A 114 -5.09 -14.89 3.31
C TYR A 114 -6.48 -15.29 2.81
N ALA A 115 -7.38 -14.32 2.62
CA ALA A 115 -8.72 -14.59 2.10
C ALA A 115 -8.65 -15.25 0.72
N GLY A 116 -7.84 -14.70 -0.19
CA GLY A 116 -7.65 -15.28 -1.51
C GLY A 116 -7.03 -16.68 -1.47
N THR A 117 -6.02 -16.93 -0.63
CA THR A 117 -5.38 -18.26 -0.57
C THR A 117 -6.20 -19.29 0.19
N ALA A 118 -7.05 -18.89 1.13
CA ALA A 118 -7.96 -19.80 1.85
C ALA A 118 -8.90 -20.52 0.88
N ASP A 119 -9.36 -19.83 -0.17
CA ASP A 119 -10.21 -20.41 -1.23
C ASP A 119 -9.51 -21.52 -2.04
N LEU A 120 -8.17 -21.59 -2.02
CA LEU A 120 -7.41 -22.68 -2.64
C LEU A 120 -7.48 -23.98 -1.83
N VAL A 121 -7.65 -23.86 -0.51
CA VAL A 121 -7.57 -24.97 0.44
C VAL A 121 -8.98 -25.48 0.78
N VAL A 122 -9.93 -24.56 0.94
CA VAL A 122 -11.32 -24.84 1.26
C VAL A 122 -12.14 -24.59 0.01
N ARG A 123 -12.10 -25.51 -0.96
CA ARG A 123 -12.97 -25.40 -2.14
C ARG A 123 -14.40 -25.82 -1.74
N PRO A 124 -15.40 -24.92 -1.78
CA PRO A 124 -16.78 -25.33 -1.58
C PRO A 124 -17.17 -26.32 -2.69
N ALA A 125 -17.83 -27.42 -2.33
CA ALA A 125 -18.19 -28.49 -3.27
C ALA A 125 -19.20 -28.02 -4.33
N ASP A 126 -19.97 -26.97 -4.03
CA ASP A 126 -20.84 -26.27 -4.97
C ASP A 126 -20.59 -24.76 -4.88
N PRO A 127 -20.29 -24.07 -5.99
CA PRO A 127 -20.24 -22.61 -6.02
C PRO A 127 -21.63 -22.06 -5.70
N ASP A 128 -21.72 -21.18 -4.71
CA ASP A 128 -22.97 -20.49 -4.38
C ASP A 128 -23.44 -19.66 -5.60
N PRO A 129 -24.62 -19.95 -6.19
CA PRO A 129 -25.12 -19.22 -7.34
C PRO A 129 -25.39 -17.74 -7.04
N ASP A 130 -25.54 -17.38 -5.76
CA ASP A 130 -25.74 -15.99 -5.31
C ASP A 130 -24.42 -15.31 -4.93
N SER A 131 -23.26 -15.88 -5.26
CA SER A 131 -21.96 -15.27 -4.96
C SER A 131 -21.68 -14.04 -5.84
N TRP A 132 -21.35 -12.92 -5.19
CA TRP A 132 -21.05 -11.65 -5.87
C TRP A 132 -19.57 -11.56 -6.31
N VAL A 133 -18.78 -12.57 -5.96
CA VAL A 133 -17.36 -12.70 -6.28
C VAL A 133 -17.21 -13.82 -7.29
N SER A 134 -16.49 -13.59 -8.38
CA SER A 134 -16.25 -14.64 -9.36
C SER A 134 -15.39 -15.75 -8.74
N ALA A 135 -15.86 -17.00 -8.81
CA ALA A 135 -15.08 -18.16 -8.40
C ALA A 135 -13.82 -18.26 -9.27
N LEU A 136 -12.66 -18.11 -8.66
CA LEU A 136 -11.39 -18.15 -9.38
C LEU A 136 -10.85 -19.59 -9.47
N THR A 137 -10.24 -19.91 -10.61
CA THR A 137 -9.38 -21.09 -10.72
C THR A 137 -8.13 -20.91 -9.85
N PRO A 138 -7.37 -21.97 -9.51
CA PRO A 138 -6.16 -21.82 -8.71
C PRO A 138 -5.14 -20.83 -9.31
N VAL A 139 -5.02 -20.84 -10.64
CA VAL A 139 -4.19 -19.87 -11.38
C VAL A 139 -4.76 -18.46 -11.26
N GLY A 140 -6.09 -18.31 -11.36
CA GLY A 140 -6.77 -17.03 -11.16
C GLY A 140 -6.57 -16.48 -9.75
N THR A 141 -6.60 -17.33 -8.74
CA THR A 141 -6.34 -16.95 -7.36
C THR A 141 -4.90 -16.49 -7.15
N ILE A 142 -3.91 -17.18 -7.75
CA ILE A 142 -2.52 -16.72 -7.72
C ILE A 142 -2.43 -15.32 -8.33
N LEU A 143 -3.00 -15.13 -9.53
CA LEU A 143 -3.02 -13.81 -10.18
C LEU A 143 -3.71 -12.78 -9.28
N PHE A 144 -4.83 -13.12 -8.65
CA PHE A 144 -5.55 -12.25 -7.75
C PHE A 144 -4.69 -11.79 -6.56
N VAL A 145 -3.91 -12.68 -5.97
CA VAL A 145 -3.12 -12.44 -4.75
C VAL A 145 -1.84 -11.61 -5.02
N VAL A 146 -1.24 -11.75 -6.20
CA VAL A 146 0.05 -11.11 -6.57
C VAL A 146 0.14 -9.61 -6.26
N PRO A 147 -0.80 -8.73 -6.68
CA PRO A 147 -0.68 -7.30 -6.40
C PRO A 147 -0.72 -6.98 -4.91
N TYR A 148 -1.49 -7.73 -4.10
CA TYR A 148 -1.54 -7.54 -2.66
C TYR A 148 -0.24 -7.96 -1.97
N VAL A 149 0.40 -9.04 -2.45
CA VAL A 149 1.75 -9.42 -2.00
C VAL A 149 2.78 -8.35 -2.36
N ALA A 150 2.73 -7.80 -3.57
CA ALA A 150 3.62 -6.72 -3.99
C ALA A 150 3.44 -5.46 -3.12
N LEU A 151 2.18 -5.06 -2.85
CA LEU A 151 1.87 -3.94 -1.96
C LEU A 151 2.31 -4.20 -0.53
N LEU A 152 2.10 -5.41 0.00
CA LEU A 152 2.58 -5.82 1.31
C LEU A 152 4.10 -5.66 1.41
N ALA A 153 4.84 -6.21 0.44
CA ALA A 153 6.30 -6.09 0.38
C ALA A 153 6.76 -4.63 0.29
N ALA A 154 6.08 -3.80 -0.50
CA ALA A 154 6.38 -2.37 -0.62
C ALA A 154 6.18 -1.61 0.71
N ASN A 155 5.09 -1.87 1.43
CA ASN A 155 4.84 -1.27 2.76
C ASN A 155 5.89 -1.70 3.78
N LEU A 156 6.25 -3.00 3.81
CA LEU A 156 7.31 -3.51 4.68
C LEU A 156 8.68 -2.90 4.34
N TYR A 157 8.97 -2.70 3.06
CA TYR A 157 10.17 -2.00 2.61
C TYR A 157 10.21 -0.56 3.11
N VAL A 158 9.11 0.19 2.99
CA VAL A 158 8.99 1.57 3.50
C VAL A 158 9.22 1.62 5.01
N ILE A 159 8.57 0.73 5.78
CA ILE A 159 8.77 0.64 7.22
C ILE A 159 10.24 0.40 7.55
N ARG A 160 10.85 -0.63 6.96
CA ARG A 160 12.27 -0.96 7.18
C ARG A 160 13.18 0.20 6.82
N ARG A 161 12.87 0.91 5.74
CA ARG A 161 13.64 2.07 5.27
C ARG A 161 13.57 3.24 6.25
N LEU A 162 12.40 3.54 6.80
CA LEU A 162 12.20 4.61 7.79
C LEU A 162 12.94 4.34 9.12
N TRP A 163 13.05 3.08 9.52
CA TRP A 163 13.64 2.66 10.81
C TRP A 163 15.13 2.31 10.77
N ARG A 164 15.70 2.20 9.57
CA ARG A 164 17.17 2.11 9.39
C ARG A 164 17.85 3.49 9.37
N GLN A 165 17.08 4.54 9.59
CA GLN A 165 17.50 5.95 9.67
C GLN A 165 17.52 6.41 11.12
#